data_AF-A0A6M2EWX3-F1
#
_entry.id   AF-A0A6M2EWX3-F1
#
_cell.length_a   1.000
_cell.length_b   1.000
_cell.length_c   1.000
_cell.angle_alpha   90.00
_cell.angle_beta   90.00
_cell.angle_gamma   90.00
#
_symmetry.space_group_name_H-M   'P 1'
#
loop_
_entity.id
_entity.type
_entity.pdbx_description
1 polymer ?
#
loop_
_entity_poly.entity_id
_entity_poly.type
_entity_poly.pdbx_seq_one_letter_code
_entity_poly.pdbx_strand_id
1 'polypeptide(L)'
;MQRHLGGYQEAAAATGTYGIMASDREDFSLSGPLHLAIVDWTNAHHRRSVAASLVQGVYILERDRQLKRQGPQALASPWWEFFHFQLLRHLVDDVDSSIFAAIYEFKPPKSHYHNSVDESPRYVIAFRGTITKPESVSRDLQLDLHILRNGLHETSRFEIAIQAVRNVVATVGESNVWLAGHSLGAAMALLAGKTMAKTGFFLQAFLFNSPFFSAPIERIKDERVKHGLRIANSVITAGLAFATKKSYHNNRSVDPFAALSAWIPFLFVNPGDHLCSEYIGYLEHRKKMDDIGIGAIERLATQNSLGGLLMSAMGRESEPLHLIPSANLIVNLTPCQDFREAHGIHQWWRPDLDIKSKLYNYK
;
A
#
# COMPACT_ATOMS: atom_id res chain seq x y z
N MET A 1 -69.80 -26.22 33.62
CA MET A 1 -69.02 -25.11 33.01
C MET A 1 -67.56 -25.29 33.43
N GLN A 2 -66.80 -26.04 32.64
CA GLN A 2 -65.36 -26.29 32.82
C GLN A 2 -64.56 -25.07 32.38
N ARG A 3 -63.56 -24.64 33.16
CA ARG A 3 -62.38 -23.86 32.70
C ARG A 3 -61.20 -24.21 33.62
N HIS A 4 -60.37 -25.18 33.22
CA HIS A 4 -59.06 -25.02 32.57
C HIS A 4 -58.02 -24.23 33.38
N LEU A 5 -57.16 -25.00 34.06
CA LEU A 5 -55.85 -24.62 34.59
C LEU A 5 -54.83 -24.70 33.44
N GLY A 6 -54.22 -23.57 33.08
CA GLY A 6 -53.07 -23.51 32.18
C GLY A 6 -51.81 -23.20 32.98
N GLY A 7 -50.90 -24.17 33.06
CA GLY A 7 -49.57 -23.99 33.63
C GLY A 7 -48.66 -23.27 32.63
N TYR A 8 -47.91 -22.28 33.12
CA TYR A 8 -46.79 -21.68 32.41
C TYR A 8 -45.54 -22.49 32.73
N GLN A 9 -45.01 -23.18 31.74
CA GLN A 9 -43.75 -23.91 31.78
C GLN A 9 -42.70 -23.01 31.10
N GLU A 10 -41.73 -22.55 31.88
CA GLU A 10 -40.66 -21.66 31.47
C GLU A 10 -39.66 -22.46 30.62
N ALA A 11 -39.67 -22.26 29.30
CA ALA A 11 -38.71 -22.85 28.38
C ALA A 11 -37.46 -21.95 28.32
N ALA A 12 -36.40 -22.36 29.01
CA ALA A 12 -35.07 -21.79 28.86
C ALA A 12 -34.56 -22.06 27.44
N ALA A 13 -34.62 -21.05 26.57
CA ALA A 13 -33.97 -21.07 25.28
C ALA A 13 -32.45 -20.96 25.47
N ALA A 14 -31.75 -22.06 25.28
CA ALA A 14 -30.30 -22.10 25.20
C ALA A 14 -29.83 -21.21 24.03
N THR A 15 -29.24 -20.07 24.36
CA THR A 15 -28.55 -19.21 23.41
C THR A 15 -27.26 -19.88 22.96
N GLY A 16 -27.35 -20.60 21.84
CA GLY A 16 -26.18 -21.10 21.13
C GLY A 16 -25.31 -19.93 20.68
N THR A 17 -24.09 -19.86 21.21
CA THR A 17 -23.01 -19.03 20.68
C THR A 17 -22.67 -19.51 19.27
N TYR A 18 -23.27 -18.90 18.25
CA TYR A 18 -22.74 -18.95 16.89
C TYR A 18 -21.40 -18.22 16.91
N GLY A 19 -20.31 -18.97 17.10
CA GLY A 19 -18.97 -18.47 16.84
C GLY A 19 -18.94 -17.96 15.40
N ILE A 20 -18.56 -16.69 15.22
CA ILE A 20 -18.38 -16.09 13.91
C ILE A 20 -17.32 -16.92 13.19
N MET A 21 -17.74 -17.74 12.22
CA MET A 21 -16.82 -18.55 11.42
C MET A 21 -15.87 -17.63 10.67
N ALA A 22 -14.57 -17.93 10.72
CA ALA A 22 -13.56 -17.20 9.97
C ALA A 22 -13.86 -17.30 8.46
N SER A 23 -13.65 -16.21 7.72
CA SER A 23 -13.72 -16.26 6.26
C SER A 23 -12.57 -17.10 5.70
N ASP A 24 -12.80 -17.84 4.61
CA ASP A 24 -11.75 -18.59 3.88
C ASP A 24 -10.50 -17.76 3.58
N ARG A 25 -10.65 -16.43 3.43
CA ARG A 25 -9.57 -15.47 3.18
C ARG A 25 -8.66 -15.21 4.38
N GLU A 26 -9.07 -15.60 5.57
CA GLU A 26 -8.29 -15.47 6.79
C GLU A 26 -7.43 -16.71 7.06
N ASP A 27 -7.92 -17.87 6.61
CA ASP A 27 -7.22 -19.14 6.77
C ASP A 27 -6.12 -19.28 5.71
N PHE A 28 -4.88 -19.33 6.19
CA PHE A 28 -3.72 -19.53 5.34
C PHE A 28 -3.75 -20.87 4.59
N SER A 29 -4.31 -21.92 5.18
CA SER A 29 -4.40 -23.24 4.55
C SER A 29 -5.38 -23.28 3.37
N LEU A 30 -6.26 -22.28 3.26
CA LEU A 30 -7.23 -22.16 2.17
C LEU A 30 -6.83 -21.11 1.15
N SER A 31 -6.33 -19.96 1.62
CA SER A 31 -6.07 -18.79 0.77
C SER A 31 -4.61 -18.39 0.67
N GLY A 32 -3.71 -19.02 1.41
CA GLY A 32 -2.29 -18.70 1.40
C GLY A 32 -1.58 -19.13 0.10
N PRO A 33 -0.40 -18.57 -0.18
CA PRO A 33 0.46 -18.96 -1.30
C PRO A 33 1.15 -20.33 -1.13
N LEU A 34 0.37 -21.39 -0.95
CA LEU A 34 0.87 -22.74 -0.65
C LEU A 34 1.75 -23.35 -1.75
N HIS A 35 1.66 -22.83 -2.97
CA HIS A 35 2.52 -23.23 -4.10
C HIS A 35 3.98 -22.76 -3.95
N LEU A 36 4.29 -21.88 -2.99
CA LEU A 36 5.63 -21.32 -2.77
C LEU A 36 6.36 -21.96 -1.57
N ALA A 37 6.36 -23.29 -1.50
CA ALA A 37 7.05 -24.01 -0.42
C ALA A 37 8.57 -23.75 -0.37
N ILE A 38 9.19 -23.36 -1.50
CA ILE A 38 10.59 -22.92 -1.58
C ILE A 38 10.63 -21.54 -2.22
N VAL A 39 11.21 -20.57 -1.51
CA VAL A 39 11.34 -19.19 -1.99
C VAL A 39 12.64 -19.02 -2.75
N ASP A 40 12.54 -18.71 -4.05
CA ASP A 40 13.63 -18.14 -4.83
C ASP A 40 13.61 -16.62 -4.66
N TRP A 41 14.58 -16.08 -3.92
CA TRP A 41 14.67 -14.65 -3.63
C TRP A 41 15.04 -13.80 -4.84
N THR A 42 15.57 -14.39 -5.91
CA THR A 42 15.83 -13.67 -7.17
C THR A 42 14.55 -13.51 -8.00
N ASN A 43 13.58 -14.42 -7.82
CA ASN A 43 12.33 -14.44 -8.55
C ASN A 43 11.36 -13.34 -8.07
N ALA A 44 11.02 -12.41 -8.97
CA ALA A 44 10.11 -11.31 -8.67
C ALA A 44 8.68 -11.76 -8.27
N HIS A 45 8.18 -12.88 -8.81
CA HIS A 45 6.89 -13.44 -8.42
C HIS A 45 6.92 -13.93 -6.96
N HIS A 46 7.98 -14.63 -6.57
CA HIS A 46 8.14 -15.15 -5.21
C HIS A 46 8.23 -13.99 -4.21
N ARG A 47 9.10 -13.00 -4.47
CA ARG A 47 9.23 -11.80 -3.62
C ARG A 47 7.91 -11.05 -3.45
N ARG A 48 7.18 -10.82 -4.56
CA ARG A 48 5.85 -10.20 -4.53
C ARG A 48 4.88 -10.98 -3.64
N SER A 49 4.82 -12.29 -3.83
CA SER A 49 3.89 -13.16 -3.10
C SER A 49 4.22 -13.21 -1.60
N VAL A 50 5.51 -13.29 -1.24
CA VAL A 50 5.97 -13.21 0.16
C VAL A 50 5.58 -11.86 0.77
N ALA A 51 5.90 -10.73 0.10
CA ALA A 51 5.58 -9.40 0.61
C ALA A 51 4.06 -9.21 0.81
N ALA A 52 3.24 -9.67 -0.13
CA ALA A 52 1.79 -9.62 -0.01
C ALA A 52 1.25 -10.51 1.12
N SER A 53 1.84 -11.70 1.31
CA SER A 53 1.47 -12.63 2.40
C SER A 53 1.79 -12.03 3.78
N LEU A 54 2.95 -11.40 3.94
CA LEU A 54 3.32 -10.71 5.17
C LEU A 54 2.37 -9.54 5.49
N VAL A 55 1.94 -8.77 4.47
CA VAL A 55 0.92 -7.72 4.65
C VAL A 55 -0.43 -8.31 5.07
N GLN A 56 -0.84 -9.45 4.49
CA GLN A 56 -2.04 -10.16 4.93
C GLN A 56 -1.92 -10.66 6.37
N GLY A 57 -0.73 -11.09 6.80
CA GLY A 57 -0.46 -11.41 8.21
C GLY A 57 -0.82 -10.27 9.17
N VAL A 58 -0.54 -9.01 8.80
CA VAL A 58 -0.93 -7.84 9.60
C VAL A 58 -2.45 -7.63 9.64
N TYR A 59 -3.16 -7.90 8.53
CA TYR A 59 -4.62 -7.90 8.53
C TYR A 59 -5.18 -8.93 9.50
N ILE A 60 -4.62 -10.13 9.53
CA ILE A 60 -5.10 -11.22 10.40
C ILE A 60 -4.71 -10.96 11.85
N LEU A 61 -3.54 -10.39 12.14
CA LEU A 61 -3.18 -9.94 13.50
C LEU A 61 -4.22 -8.99 14.09
N GLU A 62 -4.66 -8.00 13.33
CA GLU A 62 -5.69 -7.07 13.79
C GLU A 62 -7.07 -7.74 13.90
N ARG A 63 -7.44 -8.67 13.00
CA ARG A 63 -8.68 -9.45 13.14
C ARG A 63 -8.65 -10.34 14.38
N ASP A 64 -7.51 -11.00 14.66
CA ASP A 64 -7.30 -11.80 15.85
C ASP A 64 -7.48 -10.95 17.11
N ARG A 65 -6.98 -9.71 17.11
CA ARG A 65 -7.22 -8.73 18.19
C ARG A 65 -8.71 -8.38 18.32
N GLN A 66 -9.37 -8.00 17.22
CA GLN A 66 -10.78 -7.58 17.22
C GLN A 66 -11.73 -8.70 17.67
N LEU A 67 -11.45 -9.94 17.23
CA LEU A 67 -12.23 -11.14 17.55
C LEU A 67 -11.74 -11.87 18.81
N LYS A 68 -10.70 -11.34 19.49
CA LYS A 68 -10.06 -11.94 20.67
C LYS A 68 -9.60 -13.39 20.44
N ARG A 69 -9.16 -13.72 19.22
CA ARG A 69 -8.56 -15.01 18.91
C ARG A 69 -7.14 -15.07 19.48
N GLN A 70 -6.86 -16.11 20.25
CA GLN A 70 -5.59 -16.30 20.96
C GLN A 70 -5.15 -17.76 20.89
N GLY A 71 -3.84 -17.99 21.00
CA GLY A 71 -3.27 -19.34 21.00
C GLY A 71 -3.72 -20.16 19.78
N PRO A 72 -4.27 -21.37 19.94
CA PRO A 72 -4.70 -22.22 18.82
C PRO A 72 -5.81 -21.62 17.93
N GLN A 73 -6.51 -20.59 18.41
CA GLN A 73 -7.55 -19.91 17.61
C GLN A 73 -7.00 -18.77 16.75
N ALA A 74 -5.79 -18.30 17.02
CA ALA A 74 -5.16 -17.24 16.25
C ALA A 74 -4.79 -17.76 14.85
N LEU A 75 -5.09 -16.97 13.83
CA LEU A 75 -4.90 -17.36 12.42
C LEU A 75 -3.73 -16.64 11.76
N ALA A 76 -3.10 -15.68 12.46
CA ALA A 76 -2.14 -14.80 11.83
C ALA A 76 -0.79 -15.48 11.53
N SER A 77 -0.29 -16.34 12.42
CA SER A 77 1.10 -16.83 12.34
C SER A 77 1.50 -17.56 11.07
N PRO A 78 0.63 -18.40 10.46
CA PRO A 78 0.99 -19.09 9.22
C PRO A 78 1.34 -18.15 8.06
N TRP A 79 0.82 -16.92 8.04
CA TRP A 79 1.08 -15.93 7.00
C TRP A 79 2.54 -15.47 6.91
N TRP A 80 3.35 -15.66 7.96
CA TRP A 80 4.78 -15.35 7.95
C TRP A 80 5.65 -16.57 8.26
N GLU A 81 5.19 -17.50 9.10
CA GLU A 81 5.94 -18.69 9.49
C GLU A 81 6.20 -19.63 8.31
N PHE A 82 5.25 -19.73 7.36
CA PHE A 82 5.40 -20.52 6.15
C PHE A 82 6.63 -20.09 5.32
N PHE A 83 6.99 -18.80 5.39
CA PHE A 83 8.14 -18.22 4.71
C PHE A 83 9.35 -18.04 5.63
N HIS A 84 9.39 -18.74 6.76
CA HIS A 84 10.48 -18.69 7.74
C HIS A 84 10.73 -17.31 8.33
N PHE A 85 9.70 -16.49 8.43
CA PHE A 85 9.77 -15.26 9.21
C PHE A 85 9.31 -15.51 10.65
N GLN A 86 9.72 -14.60 11.53
CA GLN A 86 9.20 -14.48 12.89
C GLN A 86 8.68 -13.06 13.10
N LEU A 87 7.58 -12.93 13.83
CA LEU A 87 7.07 -11.64 14.24
C LEU A 87 7.95 -11.07 15.36
N LEU A 88 8.66 -9.97 15.08
CA LEU A 88 9.50 -9.30 16.06
C LEU A 88 8.70 -8.29 16.90
N ARG A 89 7.85 -7.49 16.24
CA ARG A 89 7.14 -6.39 16.92
C ARG A 89 5.86 -6.00 16.19
N HIS A 90 4.79 -5.76 16.95
CA HIS A 90 3.61 -5.03 16.50
C HIS A 90 3.83 -3.52 16.52
N LEU A 91 3.35 -2.82 15.50
CA LEU A 91 3.16 -1.38 15.54
C LEU A 91 1.67 -1.10 15.76
N VAL A 92 1.39 -0.47 16.90
CA VAL A 92 0.05 -0.26 17.43
C VAL A 92 -0.24 1.23 17.42
N ASP A 93 -1.42 1.61 16.97
CA ASP A 93 -1.89 2.99 17.01
C ASP A 93 -2.18 3.39 18.46
N ASP A 94 -1.67 4.54 18.88
CA ASP A 94 -1.87 5.07 20.22
C ASP A 94 -3.28 5.64 20.43
N VAL A 95 -4.01 5.93 19.35
CA VAL A 95 -5.37 6.46 19.40
C VAL A 95 -6.41 5.36 19.61
N ASP A 96 -6.41 4.32 18.76
CA ASP A 96 -7.45 3.28 18.76
C ASP A 96 -6.95 1.88 19.18
N SER A 97 -5.66 1.78 19.55
CA SER A 97 -5.00 0.52 19.90
C SER A 97 -5.06 -0.55 18.81
N SER A 98 -5.29 -0.16 17.55
CA SER A 98 -5.27 -1.08 16.42
C SER A 98 -3.86 -1.42 16.00
N ILE A 99 -3.61 -2.68 15.66
CA ILE A 99 -2.36 -3.09 15.03
C ILE A 99 -2.44 -2.64 13.58
N PHE A 100 -1.57 -1.72 13.15
CA PHE A 100 -1.58 -1.20 11.78
C PHE A 100 -0.37 -1.68 10.96
N ALA A 101 0.68 -2.15 11.63
CA ALA A 101 1.87 -2.69 10.99
C ALA A 101 2.59 -3.72 11.88
N ALA A 102 3.50 -4.47 11.27
CA ALA A 102 4.35 -5.44 11.96
C ALA A 102 5.76 -5.43 11.38
N ILE A 103 6.74 -5.75 12.24
CA ILE A 103 8.13 -5.99 11.86
C ILE A 103 8.36 -7.50 11.92
N TYR A 104 8.75 -8.07 10.79
CA TYR A 104 9.10 -9.48 10.66
C TYR A 104 10.62 -9.62 10.49
N GLU A 105 11.21 -10.62 11.13
CA GLU A 105 12.62 -11.02 10.95
C GLU A 105 12.70 -12.34 10.20
N PHE A 106 13.55 -12.41 9.17
CA PHE A 106 13.79 -13.64 8.43
C PHE A 106 14.74 -14.57 9.20
N LYS A 107 14.29 -15.81 9.43
CA LYS A 107 15.02 -16.86 10.17
C LYS A 107 15.02 -18.16 9.35
N PRO A 108 15.78 -18.23 8.23
CA PRO A 108 15.81 -19.42 7.39
C PRO A 108 16.38 -20.64 8.16
N PRO A 109 15.95 -21.86 7.83
CA PRO A 109 16.56 -23.06 8.38
C PRO A 109 18.05 -23.16 8.01
N LYS A 110 18.85 -23.78 8.89
CA LYS A 110 20.31 -23.85 8.73
C LYS A 110 20.78 -24.49 7.42
N SER A 111 19.97 -25.35 6.81
CA SER A 111 20.24 -25.98 5.51
C SER A 111 20.23 -25.01 4.32
N HIS A 112 19.60 -23.84 4.45
CA HIS A 112 19.42 -22.88 3.36
C HIS A 112 20.51 -21.79 3.31
N TYR A 113 21.46 -21.77 4.25
CA TYR A 113 22.55 -20.79 4.24
C TYR A 113 23.49 -20.90 3.03
N HIS A 114 23.51 -22.05 2.32
CA HIS A 114 24.39 -22.29 1.17
C HIS A 114 23.76 -21.98 -0.20
N ASN A 115 22.46 -21.72 -0.28
CA ASN A 115 21.76 -21.42 -1.52
C ASN A 115 21.30 -19.95 -1.52
N SER A 116 21.94 -19.11 -2.35
CA SER A 116 21.57 -17.74 -2.74
C SER A 116 20.66 -16.94 -1.77
N VAL A 117 21.16 -16.67 -0.56
CA VAL A 117 20.55 -15.72 0.41
C VAL A 117 20.75 -14.26 -0.04
N ASP A 118 21.48 -14.03 -1.13
CA ASP A 118 22.01 -12.73 -1.58
C ASP A 118 20.96 -11.64 -1.86
N GLU A 119 19.68 -12.00 -2.05
CA GLU A 119 18.57 -11.04 -2.24
C GLU A 119 17.45 -11.14 -1.19
N SER A 120 17.61 -11.96 -0.15
CA SER A 120 16.60 -12.09 0.89
C SER A 120 16.63 -10.88 1.85
N PRO A 121 15.47 -10.40 2.34
CA PRO A 121 15.45 -9.38 3.37
C PRO A 121 15.83 -10.01 4.71
N ARG A 122 16.52 -9.25 5.56
CA ARG A 122 16.63 -9.61 6.97
C ARG A 122 15.37 -9.20 7.74
N TYR A 123 14.81 -8.04 7.40
CA TYR A 123 13.57 -7.54 8.00
C TYR A 123 12.58 -7.08 6.94
N VAL A 124 11.30 -7.30 7.23
CA VAL A 124 10.19 -6.73 6.47
C VAL A 124 9.30 -5.93 7.42
N ILE A 125 9.06 -4.66 7.09
CA ILE A 125 8.10 -3.82 7.80
C ILE A 125 6.84 -3.75 6.93
N ALA A 126 5.80 -4.45 7.37
CA ALA A 126 4.56 -4.62 6.63
C ALA A 126 3.43 -3.75 7.21
N PHE A 127 2.68 -3.07 6.35
CA PHE A 127 1.60 -2.15 6.72
C PHE A 127 0.28 -2.63 6.11
N ARG A 128 -0.75 -2.85 6.94
CA ARG A 128 -2.10 -3.15 6.43
C ARG A 128 -2.82 -1.87 6.03
N GLY A 129 -3.81 -2.01 5.16
CA GLY A 129 -4.81 -0.98 4.92
C GLY A 129 -5.99 -1.08 5.90
N THR A 130 -7.07 -0.39 5.56
CA THR A 130 -8.30 -0.36 6.35
C THR A 130 -8.97 -1.74 6.40
N ILE A 131 -9.43 -2.14 7.58
CA ILE A 131 -10.31 -3.30 7.75
C ILE A 131 -11.74 -2.80 7.60
N THR A 132 -12.36 -3.16 6.50
CA THR A 132 -13.70 -2.72 6.14
C THR A 132 -14.66 -3.89 6.15
N LYS A 133 -15.95 -3.59 6.35
CA LYS A 133 -17.00 -4.59 6.13
C LYS A 133 -17.20 -4.79 4.63
N PRO A 134 -17.57 -6.00 4.17
CA PRO A 134 -17.71 -6.30 2.74
C PRO A 134 -18.59 -5.32 1.96
N GLU A 135 -19.63 -4.76 2.58
CA GLU A 135 -20.58 -3.85 1.94
C GLU A 135 -20.12 -2.38 1.93
N SER A 136 -19.13 -2.02 2.75
CA SER A 136 -18.69 -0.62 2.94
C SER A 136 -17.27 -0.32 2.45
N VAL A 137 -16.57 -1.33 1.91
CA VAL A 137 -15.13 -1.25 1.52
C VAL A 137 -14.78 0.04 0.79
N SER A 138 -15.48 0.36 -0.30
CA SER A 138 -15.15 1.54 -1.13
C SER A 138 -15.42 2.86 -0.38
N ARG A 139 -16.53 2.93 0.37
CA ARG A 139 -16.91 4.14 1.12
C ARG A 139 -15.95 4.42 2.27
N ASP A 140 -15.67 3.41 3.09
CA ASP A 140 -14.79 3.54 4.25
C ASP A 140 -13.38 3.91 3.80
N LEU A 141 -12.90 3.27 2.73
CA LEU A 141 -11.60 3.61 2.17
C LEU A 141 -11.57 5.04 1.60
N GLN A 142 -12.61 5.49 0.90
CA GLN A 142 -12.67 6.88 0.44
C GLN A 142 -12.68 7.89 1.58
N LEU A 143 -13.36 7.59 2.70
CA LEU A 143 -13.38 8.43 3.89
C LEU A 143 -11.99 8.50 4.53
N ASP A 144 -11.34 7.34 4.72
CA ASP A 144 -9.98 7.29 5.26
C ASP A 144 -9.01 8.06 4.35
N LEU A 145 -9.11 7.89 3.03
CA LEU A 145 -8.31 8.61 2.05
C LEU A 145 -8.49 10.13 2.14
N HIS A 146 -9.71 10.59 2.42
CA HIS A 146 -9.95 12.02 2.62
C HIS A 146 -9.24 12.54 3.86
N ILE A 147 -9.29 11.81 4.97
CA ILE A 147 -8.59 12.16 6.23
C ILE A 147 -7.08 12.21 5.99
N LEU A 148 -6.54 11.24 5.26
CA LEU A 148 -5.10 11.13 4.98
C LEU A 148 -4.58 12.22 4.06
N ARG A 149 -5.37 12.58 3.04
CA ARG A 149 -5.06 13.71 2.15
C ARG A 149 -4.89 15.01 2.94
N ASN A 150 -5.58 15.13 4.07
CA ASN A 150 -5.53 16.30 4.94
C ASN A 150 -4.38 16.26 5.98
N GLY A 151 -3.54 15.21 6.05
CA GLY A 151 -2.40 15.22 6.98
C GLY A 151 -1.79 13.88 7.40
N LEU A 152 -1.65 12.87 6.52
CA LEU A 152 -1.06 11.57 6.93
C LEU A 152 0.30 11.71 7.63
N HIS A 153 1.14 12.64 7.18
CA HIS A 153 2.46 12.92 7.75
C HIS A 153 2.41 13.51 9.18
N GLU A 154 1.25 14.01 9.60
CA GLU A 154 0.99 14.58 10.92
C GLU A 154 0.32 13.58 11.87
N THR A 155 0.05 12.35 11.41
CA THR A 155 -0.58 11.31 12.24
C THR A 155 0.42 10.64 13.17
N SER A 156 -0.02 10.30 14.38
CA SER A 156 0.77 9.50 15.33
C SER A 156 1.19 8.14 14.74
N ARG A 157 0.30 7.49 13.98
CA ARG A 157 0.60 6.26 13.24
C ARG A 157 1.82 6.40 12.32
N PHE A 158 1.91 7.52 11.59
CA PHE A 158 3.05 7.75 10.71
C PHE A 158 4.34 7.99 11.50
N GLU A 159 4.28 8.75 12.60
CA GLU A 159 5.45 8.97 13.45
C GLU A 159 5.99 7.65 14.03
N ILE A 160 5.10 6.80 14.54
CA ILE A 160 5.45 5.44 15.02
C ILE A 160 6.08 4.62 13.88
N ALA A 161 5.49 4.66 12.69
CA ALA A 161 5.97 3.94 11.52
C ALA A 161 7.38 4.38 11.10
N ILE A 162 7.60 5.69 10.88
CA ILE A 162 8.88 6.19 10.39
C ILE A 162 9.98 6.00 11.44
N GLN A 163 9.67 6.12 12.73
CA GLN A 163 10.64 5.84 13.79
C GLN A 163 11.03 4.36 13.81
N ALA A 164 10.07 3.45 13.64
CA ALA A 164 10.36 2.03 13.51
C ALA A 164 11.26 1.72 12.30
N VAL A 165 10.95 2.32 11.13
CA VAL A 165 11.77 2.16 9.92
C VAL A 165 13.20 2.66 10.16
N ARG A 166 13.37 3.87 10.69
CA ARG A 166 14.69 4.45 11.01
C ARG A 166 15.49 3.56 11.95
N ASN A 167 14.86 3.03 12.99
CA ASN A 167 15.52 2.17 13.98
C ASN A 167 16.02 0.86 13.36
N VAL A 168 15.20 0.19 12.55
CA VAL A 168 15.60 -1.07 11.89
C VAL A 168 16.71 -0.81 10.88
N VAL A 169 16.58 0.21 10.04
CA VAL A 169 17.60 0.58 9.04
C VAL A 169 18.92 0.96 9.71
N ALA A 170 18.89 1.74 10.80
CA ALA A 170 20.09 2.08 11.56
C ALA A 170 20.79 0.84 12.17
N THR A 171 20.05 -0.24 12.42
CA THR A 171 20.59 -1.46 13.03
C THR A 171 21.24 -2.39 11.99
N VAL A 172 20.69 -2.48 10.78
CA VAL A 172 21.11 -3.49 9.79
C VAL A 172 21.43 -2.99 8.39
N GLY A 173 21.30 -1.69 8.13
CA GLY A 173 21.46 -1.11 6.80
C GLY A 173 20.24 -1.29 5.90
N GLU A 174 20.11 -0.44 4.88
CA GLU A 174 18.95 -0.34 4.01
C GLU A 174 18.76 -1.54 3.09
N SER A 175 19.84 -2.19 2.64
CA SER A 175 19.78 -3.36 1.75
C SER A 175 19.12 -4.58 2.40
N ASN A 176 19.04 -4.59 3.73
CA ASN A 176 18.50 -5.68 4.53
C ASN A 176 17.03 -5.49 4.94
N VAL A 177 16.40 -4.39 4.53
CA VAL A 177 15.05 -4.00 4.99
C VAL A 177 14.11 -3.79 3.81
N TRP A 178 12.96 -4.46 3.84
CA TRP A 178 11.86 -4.18 2.92
C TRP A 178 10.74 -3.40 3.61
N LEU A 179 10.13 -2.50 2.84
CA LEU A 179 8.83 -1.94 3.15
C LEU A 179 7.77 -2.66 2.32
N ALA A 180 6.66 -3.07 2.93
CA ALA A 180 5.54 -3.65 2.21
C ALA A 180 4.25 -3.04 2.72
N GLY A 181 3.31 -2.71 1.83
CA GLY A 181 2.04 -2.18 2.27
C GLY A 181 0.92 -2.40 1.27
N HIS A 182 -0.31 -2.45 1.76
CA HIS A 182 -1.51 -2.57 0.93
C HIS A 182 -2.48 -1.42 1.17
N SER A 183 -3.06 -0.86 0.11
CA SER A 183 -4.07 0.19 0.18
C SER A 183 -3.54 1.38 1.00
N LEU A 184 -4.22 1.79 2.07
CA LEU A 184 -3.70 2.77 3.03
C LEU A 184 -2.31 2.38 3.60
N GLY A 185 -2.08 1.11 3.89
CA GLY A 185 -0.76 0.63 4.30
C GLY A 185 0.33 0.89 3.26
N ALA A 186 0.00 0.80 1.97
CA ALA A 186 0.93 1.14 0.89
C ALA A 186 1.21 2.64 0.86
N ALA A 187 0.23 3.49 1.14
CA ALA A 187 0.43 4.94 1.27
C ALA A 187 1.38 5.29 2.43
N MET A 188 1.25 4.60 3.58
CA MET A 188 2.18 4.74 4.71
C MET A 188 3.59 4.27 4.36
N ALA A 189 3.73 3.10 3.74
CA ALA A 189 5.01 2.56 3.27
C ALA A 189 5.67 3.49 2.23
N LEU A 190 4.87 4.05 1.32
CA LEU A 190 5.29 5.02 0.32
C LEU A 190 5.85 6.29 0.99
N LEU A 191 5.11 6.86 1.94
CA LEU A 191 5.56 8.06 2.65
C LEU A 191 6.85 7.79 3.44
N ALA A 192 6.93 6.66 4.15
CA ALA A 192 8.12 6.28 4.89
C ALA A 192 9.33 6.08 3.96
N GLY A 193 9.13 5.39 2.83
CA GLY A 193 10.14 5.20 1.80
C GLY A 193 10.62 6.52 1.19
N LYS A 194 9.72 7.46 0.86
CA LYS A 194 10.09 8.81 0.41
C LYS A 194 10.93 9.55 1.45
N THR A 195 10.54 9.49 2.72
CA THR A 195 11.30 10.12 3.81
C THR A 195 12.71 9.55 3.93
N MET A 196 12.87 8.23 3.85
CA MET A 196 14.18 7.57 3.90
C MET A 196 15.03 7.86 2.65
N ALA A 197 14.42 7.86 1.46
CA ALA A 197 15.10 8.14 0.20
C ALA A 197 15.64 9.59 0.15
N LYS A 198 14.89 10.56 0.69
CA LYS A 198 15.35 11.95 0.83
C LYS A 198 16.59 12.08 1.72
N THR A 199 16.84 11.14 2.62
CA THR A 199 18.04 11.09 3.45
C THR A 199 19.10 10.11 2.91
N GLY A 200 18.95 9.64 1.66
CA GLY A 200 19.93 8.80 0.97
C GLY A 200 19.75 7.29 1.13
N PHE A 201 18.70 6.82 1.80
CA PHE A 201 18.43 5.39 2.00
C PHE A 201 17.35 4.89 1.05
N PHE A 202 17.73 4.08 0.07
CA PHE A 202 16.84 3.58 -0.97
C PHE A 202 16.29 2.19 -0.64
N LEU A 203 15.27 2.15 0.22
CA LEU A 203 14.67 0.89 0.67
C LEU A 203 13.91 0.19 -0.46
N GLN A 204 14.01 -1.14 -0.54
CA GLN A 204 13.14 -1.91 -1.42
C GLN A 204 11.70 -1.84 -0.88
N ALA A 205 10.75 -1.41 -1.72
CA ALA A 205 9.38 -1.17 -1.31
C ALA A 205 8.37 -1.88 -2.22
N PHE A 206 7.41 -2.58 -1.63
CA PHE A 206 6.33 -3.31 -2.30
C PHE A 206 4.99 -2.64 -1.97
N LEU A 207 4.49 -1.84 -2.90
CA LEU A 207 3.33 -0.98 -2.71
C LEU A 207 2.12 -1.55 -3.46
N PHE A 208 1.26 -2.29 -2.74
CA PHE A 208 0.09 -2.94 -3.31
C PHE A 208 -1.12 -2.02 -3.29
N ASN A 209 -1.67 -1.69 -4.46
CA ASN A 209 -2.91 -0.93 -4.61
C ASN A 209 -2.90 0.38 -3.81
N SER A 210 -1.74 1.06 -3.80
CA SER A 210 -1.63 2.35 -3.14
C SER A 210 -2.63 3.33 -3.76
N PRO A 211 -3.33 4.14 -2.95
CA PRO A 211 -4.22 5.16 -3.48
C PRO A 211 -3.45 6.25 -4.23
N PHE A 212 -4.10 6.81 -5.24
CA PHE A 212 -3.67 7.98 -6.00
C PHE A 212 -4.64 9.13 -5.77
N PHE A 213 -4.17 10.25 -5.21
CA PHE A 213 -5.03 11.35 -4.76
C PHE A 213 -5.28 12.40 -5.86
N SER A 214 -5.84 11.99 -7.00
CA SER A 214 -6.25 12.91 -8.08
C SER A 214 -7.66 12.63 -8.62
N ALA A 215 -8.14 13.50 -9.51
CA ALA A 215 -9.33 13.19 -10.31
C ALA A 215 -9.09 11.89 -11.10
N PRO A 216 -10.08 10.98 -11.18
CA PRO A 216 -9.89 9.65 -11.76
C PRO A 216 -9.99 9.68 -13.30
N ILE A 217 -8.96 10.19 -13.97
CA ILE A 217 -8.88 10.36 -15.43
C ILE A 217 -8.83 9.01 -16.15
N GLU A 218 -8.24 7.98 -15.54
CA GLU A 218 -8.11 6.63 -16.07
C GLU A 218 -9.47 5.93 -16.28
N ARG A 219 -10.54 6.42 -15.63
CA ARG A 219 -11.92 5.93 -15.84
C ARG A 219 -12.55 6.33 -17.17
N ILE A 220 -12.02 7.36 -17.83
CA ILE A 220 -12.51 7.78 -19.16
C ILE A 220 -12.25 6.63 -20.14
N LYS A 221 -13.15 6.27 -21.05
CA LYS A 221 -12.89 5.14 -21.97
C LYS A 221 -12.03 5.54 -23.17
N ASP A 222 -12.15 6.79 -23.60
CA ASP A 222 -11.49 7.31 -24.79
C ASP A 222 -10.04 7.74 -24.48
N GLU A 223 -9.07 7.04 -25.05
CA GLU A 223 -7.64 7.30 -24.89
C GLU A 223 -7.20 8.68 -25.40
N ARG A 224 -7.85 9.21 -26.46
CA ARG A 224 -7.53 10.55 -26.98
C ARG A 224 -7.99 11.62 -26.01
N VAL A 225 -9.18 11.46 -25.44
CA VAL A 225 -9.72 12.37 -24.41
C VAL A 225 -8.90 12.30 -23.14
N LYS A 226 -8.57 11.10 -22.64
CA LYS A 226 -7.65 10.92 -21.49
C LYS A 226 -6.36 11.69 -21.70
N HIS A 227 -5.73 11.48 -22.85
CA HIS A 227 -4.43 12.06 -23.15
C HIS A 227 -4.50 13.58 -23.30
N GLY A 228 -5.51 14.10 -24.01
CA GLY A 228 -5.74 15.53 -24.15
C GLY A 228 -5.95 16.22 -22.80
N LEU A 229 -6.74 15.61 -21.91
CA LEU A 229 -6.99 16.13 -20.58
C LEU A 229 -5.71 16.17 -19.72
N ARG A 230 -4.87 15.13 -19.77
CA ARG A 230 -3.60 15.08 -19.02
C ARG A 230 -2.60 16.13 -19.52
N ILE A 231 -2.49 16.33 -20.83
CA ILE A 231 -1.66 17.40 -21.40
C ILE A 231 -2.17 18.76 -20.94
N ALA A 232 -3.46 19.04 -21.14
CA ALA A 232 -4.05 20.32 -20.78
C ALA A 232 -3.86 20.64 -19.30
N ASN A 233 -4.12 19.67 -18.41
CA ASN A 233 -3.87 19.83 -16.98
C ASN A 233 -2.39 20.11 -16.70
N SER A 234 -1.46 19.40 -17.33
CA SER A 234 -0.02 19.61 -17.11
C SER A 234 0.40 21.03 -17.52
N VAL A 235 -0.07 21.51 -18.67
CA VAL A 235 0.25 22.86 -19.18
C VAL A 235 -0.32 23.94 -18.26
N ILE A 236 -1.60 23.83 -17.86
CA ILE A 236 -2.25 24.78 -16.93
C ILE A 236 -1.49 24.82 -15.61
N THR A 237 -1.14 23.64 -15.08
CA THR A 237 -0.42 23.49 -13.82
C THR A 237 0.98 24.11 -13.87
N ALA A 238 1.74 23.84 -14.93
CA ALA A 238 3.05 24.42 -15.16
C ALA A 238 2.99 25.95 -15.29
N GLY A 239 1.98 26.48 -15.99
CA GLY A 239 1.73 27.91 -16.11
C GLY A 239 1.45 28.58 -14.76
N LEU A 240 0.61 27.97 -13.93
CA LEU A 240 0.34 28.41 -12.55
C LEU A 240 1.60 28.36 -11.68
N ALA A 241 2.34 27.25 -11.71
CA ALA A 241 3.59 27.10 -10.95
C ALA A 241 4.65 28.14 -11.35
N PHE A 242 4.73 28.49 -12.63
CA PHE A 242 5.63 29.53 -13.11
C PHE A 242 5.20 30.93 -12.63
N ALA A 243 3.90 31.21 -12.64
CA ALA A 243 3.36 32.48 -12.15
C ALA A 243 3.55 32.65 -10.63
N THR A 244 3.38 31.58 -9.84
CA THR A 244 3.55 31.62 -8.37
C THR A 244 5.04 31.70 -7.98
N LYS A 245 5.95 31.05 -8.72
CA LYS A 245 7.40 31.16 -8.50
C LYS A 245 7.96 32.57 -8.69
N LYS A 246 7.31 33.44 -9.49
CA LYS A 246 7.70 34.85 -9.63
C LYS A 246 7.51 35.67 -8.34
N SER A 247 6.76 35.17 -7.36
CA SER A 247 6.47 35.90 -6.12
C SER A 247 7.40 35.56 -4.95
N TYR A 248 8.33 34.60 -5.09
CA TYR A 248 9.23 34.15 -4.01
C TYR A 248 10.70 34.15 -4.46
N HIS A 249 11.51 35.03 -3.88
CA HIS A 249 12.97 34.97 -3.98
C HIS A 249 13.55 34.02 -2.93
N ASN A 250 14.46 33.16 -3.38
CA ASN A 250 15.44 32.36 -2.61
C ASN A 250 14.92 31.29 -1.63
N ASN A 251 15.06 30.03 -2.04
CA ASN A 251 16.09 29.16 -1.47
C ASN A 251 16.44 28.06 -2.46
N ARG A 252 17.72 27.70 -2.56
CA ARG A 252 18.21 26.51 -3.28
C ARG A 252 17.70 25.26 -2.55
N SER A 253 16.41 24.95 -2.66
CA SER A 253 15.92 23.62 -2.29
C SER A 253 16.35 22.66 -3.39
N VAL A 254 17.04 21.59 -2.99
CA VAL A 254 17.28 20.44 -3.87
C VAL A 254 15.91 19.97 -4.35
N ASP A 255 15.75 19.80 -5.66
CA ASP A 255 14.49 19.33 -6.25
C ASP A 255 14.07 18.01 -5.57
N PRO A 256 12.91 17.99 -4.85
CA PRO A 256 12.44 16.78 -4.18
C PRO A 256 12.28 15.59 -5.12
N PHE A 257 11.98 15.82 -6.41
CA PHE A 257 11.92 14.76 -7.42
C PHE A 257 13.30 14.25 -7.81
N ALA A 258 14.30 15.12 -7.90
CA ALA A 258 15.69 14.71 -8.14
C ALA A 258 16.23 13.88 -6.98
N ALA A 259 15.97 14.28 -5.73
CA ALA A 259 16.39 13.52 -4.54
C ALA A 259 15.75 12.13 -4.47
N LEU A 260 14.51 11.99 -4.98
CA LEU A 260 13.77 10.73 -5.01
C LEU A 260 14.02 9.91 -6.29
N SER A 261 14.70 10.44 -7.30
CA SER A 261 14.81 9.83 -8.64
C SER A 261 15.48 8.46 -8.64
N ALA A 262 16.47 8.27 -7.75
CA ALA A 262 17.19 7.01 -7.57
C ALA A 262 16.37 5.95 -6.82
N TRP A 263 15.31 6.35 -6.12
CA TRP A 263 14.43 5.41 -5.42
C TRP A 263 13.40 4.82 -6.38
N ILE A 264 13.41 3.49 -6.53
CA ILE A 264 12.53 2.77 -7.47
C ILE A 264 11.71 1.75 -6.67
N PRO A 265 10.54 2.14 -6.13
CA PRO A 265 9.63 1.19 -5.49
C PRO A 265 8.95 0.29 -6.53
N PHE A 266 8.57 -0.92 -6.11
CA PHE A 266 7.64 -1.77 -6.84
C PHE A 266 6.21 -1.32 -6.55
N LEU A 267 5.52 -0.88 -7.58
CA LEU A 267 4.16 -0.37 -7.49
C LEU A 267 3.21 -1.34 -8.20
N PHE A 268 2.40 -2.05 -7.42
CA PHE A 268 1.46 -3.05 -7.90
C PHE A 268 0.07 -2.43 -8.01
N VAL A 269 -0.53 -2.47 -9.21
CA VAL A 269 -1.81 -1.82 -9.50
C VAL A 269 -2.72 -2.74 -10.30
N ASN A 270 -4.03 -2.60 -10.09
CA ASN A 270 -5.05 -3.28 -10.88
C ASN A 270 -5.90 -2.23 -11.62
N PRO A 271 -6.09 -2.31 -12.95
CA PRO A 271 -6.95 -1.38 -13.68
C PRO A 271 -8.41 -1.35 -13.20
N GLY A 272 -8.91 -2.47 -12.66
CA GLY A 272 -10.24 -2.56 -12.03
C GLY A 272 -10.33 -1.86 -10.67
N ASP A 273 -9.20 -1.47 -10.08
CA ASP A 273 -9.14 -0.71 -8.84
C ASP A 273 -9.00 0.79 -9.13
N HIS A 274 -10.15 1.48 -9.12
CA HIS A 274 -10.24 2.93 -9.32
C HIS A 274 -9.49 3.81 -8.31
N LEU A 275 -8.95 3.25 -7.21
CA LEU A 275 -8.15 4.02 -6.25
C LEU A 275 -6.67 4.07 -6.63
N CYS A 276 -6.16 3.03 -7.31
CA CYS A 276 -4.75 2.94 -7.70
C CYS A 276 -4.52 3.02 -9.21
N SER A 277 -5.54 2.80 -10.05
CA SER A 277 -5.37 2.73 -11.51
C SER A 277 -4.81 4.02 -12.14
N GLU A 278 -5.01 5.18 -11.51
CA GLU A 278 -4.42 6.45 -11.98
C GLU A 278 -2.89 6.43 -12.05
N TYR A 279 -2.20 5.58 -11.28
CA TYR A 279 -0.75 5.42 -11.41
C TYR A 279 -0.32 4.96 -12.80
N ILE A 280 -1.14 4.17 -13.49
CA ILE A 280 -0.88 3.71 -14.87
C ILE A 280 -0.79 4.93 -15.77
N GLY A 281 -1.86 5.71 -15.80
CA GLY A 281 -1.96 6.89 -16.64
C GLY A 281 -1.01 8.02 -16.23
N TYR A 282 -0.73 8.18 -14.94
CA TYR A 282 0.28 9.10 -14.42
C TYR A 282 1.65 8.75 -15.01
N LEU A 283 2.18 7.55 -14.79
CA LEU A 283 3.52 7.19 -15.25
C LEU A 283 3.64 7.13 -16.79
N GLU A 284 2.60 6.65 -17.48
CA GLU A 284 2.55 6.64 -18.94
C GLU A 284 2.54 8.05 -19.54
N HIS A 285 1.75 8.95 -18.97
CA HIS A 285 1.72 10.35 -19.40
C HIS A 285 3.08 11.01 -19.25
N ARG A 286 3.77 10.78 -18.12
CA ARG A 286 5.11 11.34 -17.88
C ARG A 286 6.12 10.89 -18.93
N LYS A 287 6.18 9.58 -19.17
CA LYS A 287 7.03 9.01 -20.22
C LYS A 287 6.73 9.62 -21.58
N LYS A 288 5.45 9.74 -21.92
CA LYS A 288 5.04 10.31 -23.22
C LYS A 288 5.40 11.79 -23.36
N MET A 289 5.29 12.57 -22.28
CA MET A 289 5.71 13.98 -22.27
C MET A 289 7.23 14.13 -22.49
N ASP A 290 8.03 13.25 -21.89
CA ASP A 290 9.46 13.14 -22.15
C ASP A 290 9.72 12.75 -23.63
N ASP A 291 9.03 11.73 -24.15
CA ASP A 291 9.20 11.22 -25.52
C ASP A 291 8.87 12.28 -26.60
N ILE A 292 7.91 13.18 -26.35
CA ILE A 292 7.52 14.25 -27.29
C ILE A 292 8.28 15.57 -27.05
N GLY A 293 9.28 15.59 -26.17
CA GLY A 293 10.17 16.74 -25.95
C GLY A 293 9.60 17.86 -25.06
N ILE A 294 8.47 17.63 -24.37
CA ILE A 294 7.88 18.58 -23.41
C ILE A 294 7.98 18.11 -21.96
N GLY A 295 8.91 17.19 -21.69
CA GLY A 295 9.19 16.65 -20.36
C GLY A 295 9.40 17.72 -19.29
N ALA A 296 10.08 18.83 -19.61
CA ALA A 296 10.29 19.93 -18.67
C ALA A 296 8.98 20.56 -18.14
N ILE A 297 7.94 20.63 -18.99
CA ILE A 297 6.61 21.13 -18.61
C ILE A 297 5.94 20.15 -17.65
N GLU A 298 6.02 18.85 -17.96
CA GLU A 298 5.49 17.79 -17.11
C GLU A 298 6.19 17.76 -15.75
N ARG A 299 7.52 17.85 -15.71
CA ARG A 299 8.30 17.90 -14.45
C ARG A 299 7.85 19.04 -13.56
N LEU A 300 7.69 20.23 -14.14
CA LEU A 300 7.21 21.40 -13.42
C LEU A 300 5.77 21.20 -12.90
N ALA A 301 4.90 20.58 -13.69
CA ALA A 301 3.51 20.30 -13.31
C ALA A 301 3.40 19.22 -12.22
N THR A 302 4.15 18.13 -12.35
CA THR A 302 4.13 17.00 -11.40
C THR A 302 4.71 17.39 -10.04
N GLN A 303 5.71 18.28 -9.98
CA GLN A 303 6.18 18.86 -8.73
C GLN A 303 5.12 19.72 -8.04
N ASN A 304 4.11 20.21 -8.77
CA ASN A 304 3.19 21.22 -8.30
C ASN A 304 1.76 20.80 -8.65
N SER A 305 1.08 19.93 -7.88
CA SER A 305 -0.31 19.62 -8.22
C SER A 305 -1.21 20.87 -8.19
N LEU A 306 -2.23 20.98 -9.05
CA LEU A 306 -3.19 22.10 -9.04
C LEU A 306 -3.80 22.31 -7.64
N GLY A 307 -4.16 21.22 -6.97
CA GLY A 307 -4.66 21.26 -5.59
C GLY A 307 -3.60 21.74 -4.60
N GLY A 308 -2.34 21.31 -4.75
CA GLY A 308 -1.23 21.76 -3.93
C GLY A 308 -0.90 23.24 -4.12
N LEU A 309 -0.95 23.75 -5.36
CA LEU A 309 -0.78 25.18 -5.66
C LEU A 309 -1.90 26.03 -5.06
N LEU A 310 -3.15 25.57 -5.16
CA LEU A 310 -4.31 26.24 -4.57
C LEU A 310 -4.22 26.27 -3.03
N MET A 311 -3.84 25.14 -2.42
CA MET A 311 -3.65 25.03 -0.97
C MET A 311 -2.48 25.87 -0.47
N SER A 312 -1.38 25.92 -1.23
CA SER A 312 -0.22 26.78 -0.94
C SER A 312 -0.59 28.26 -1.00
N ALA A 313 -1.41 28.67 -1.98
CA ALA A 313 -1.95 30.03 -2.05
C ALA A 313 -2.88 30.37 -0.85
N MET A 314 -3.46 29.36 -0.21
CA MET A 314 -4.25 29.47 1.02
C MET A 314 -3.42 29.26 2.30
N GLY A 315 -2.08 29.18 2.20
CA GLY A 315 -1.17 29.02 3.34
C GLY A 315 -1.13 27.62 3.95
N ARG A 316 -1.58 26.59 3.23
CA ARG A 316 -1.57 25.18 3.65
C ARG A 316 -0.62 24.39 2.75
N GLU A 317 0.59 24.11 3.21
CA GLU A 317 1.53 23.27 2.46
C GLU A 317 1.24 21.78 2.71
N SER A 318 1.14 21.00 1.65
CA SER A 318 0.98 19.53 1.72
C SER A 318 1.69 18.94 0.50
N GLU A 319 2.78 18.22 0.73
CA GLU A 319 3.48 17.52 -0.33
C GLU A 319 2.61 16.36 -0.86
N PRO A 320 2.43 16.24 -2.18
CA PRO A 320 1.59 15.19 -2.74
C PRO A 320 2.20 13.80 -2.48
N LEU A 321 1.59 13.07 -1.54
CA LEU A 321 2.03 11.76 -1.05
C LEU A 321 2.22 10.72 -2.15
N HIS A 322 1.28 10.70 -3.10
CA HIS A 322 1.15 9.70 -4.16
C HIS A 322 2.09 9.92 -5.35
N LEU A 323 2.75 11.08 -5.47
CA LEU A 323 3.59 11.36 -6.62
C LEU A 323 5.01 10.84 -6.37
N ILE A 324 5.51 10.03 -7.30
CA ILE A 324 6.86 9.47 -7.28
C ILE A 324 7.56 9.67 -8.63
N PRO A 325 8.86 10.01 -8.64
CA PRO A 325 9.62 10.24 -9.86
C PRO A 325 9.83 8.97 -10.67
N SER A 326 10.14 7.86 -10.00
CA SER A 326 10.51 6.58 -10.59
C SER A 326 9.73 5.46 -9.92
N ALA A 327 9.45 4.37 -10.66
CA ALA A 327 8.80 3.17 -10.15
C ALA A 327 8.98 2.00 -11.12
N ASN A 328 9.06 0.79 -10.59
CA ASN A 328 8.72 -0.39 -11.37
C ASN A 328 7.20 -0.60 -11.25
N LEU A 329 6.46 -0.30 -12.32
CA LEU A 329 5.01 -0.45 -12.35
C LEU A 329 4.65 -1.87 -12.76
N ILE A 330 3.87 -2.55 -11.94
CA ILE A 330 3.38 -3.91 -12.15
C ILE A 330 1.86 -3.86 -12.23
N VAL A 331 1.32 -4.12 -13.41
CA VAL A 331 -0.11 -4.09 -13.67
C VAL A 331 -0.65 -5.51 -13.73
N ASN A 332 -1.64 -5.82 -12.88
CA ASN A 332 -2.38 -7.08 -12.94
C ASN A 332 -3.51 -6.96 -13.97
N LEU A 333 -3.42 -7.73 -15.05
CA LEU A 333 -4.40 -7.76 -16.15
C LEU A 333 -5.37 -8.94 -16.02
N THR A 334 -5.18 -9.81 -15.03
CA THR A 334 -6.13 -10.90 -14.75
C THR A 334 -7.54 -10.33 -14.53
N PRO A 335 -8.56 -10.85 -15.22
CA PRO A 335 -9.94 -10.39 -15.06
C PRO A 335 -10.41 -10.49 -13.60
N CYS A 336 -11.03 -9.42 -13.11
CA CYS A 336 -11.65 -9.34 -11.80
C CYS A 336 -13.16 -9.13 -11.93
N GLN A 337 -13.94 -9.70 -11.02
CA GLN A 337 -15.40 -9.60 -11.00
C GLN A 337 -15.88 -8.23 -10.51
N ASP A 338 -15.21 -7.71 -9.48
CA ASP A 338 -15.61 -6.48 -8.80
C ASP A 338 -14.41 -5.69 -8.29
N PHE A 339 -14.69 -4.48 -7.79
CA PHE A 339 -13.69 -3.63 -7.16
C PHE A 339 -12.98 -4.29 -5.97
N ARG A 340 -13.67 -5.15 -5.21
CA ARG A 340 -13.12 -5.76 -3.99
C ARG A 340 -12.09 -6.84 -4.34
N GLU A 341 -12.30 -7.58 -5.42
CA GLU A 341 -11.30 -8.48 -5.99
C GLU A 341 -10.14 -7.68 -6.57
N ALA A 342 -10.42 -6.66 -7.38
CA ALA A 342 -9.41 -5.79 -7.98
C ALA A 342 -8.57 -5.03 -6.95
N HIS A 343 -9.15 -4.67 -5.80
CA HIS A 343 -8.47 -3.98 -4.72
C HIS A 343 -7.82 -4.93 -3.72
N GLY A 344 -8.28 -6.18 -3.58
CA GLY A 344 -7.85 -7.04 -2.48
C GLY A 344 -6.40 -7.53 -2.61
N ILE A 345 -5.68 -7.58 -1.48
CA ILE A 345 -4.28 -8.05 -1.42
C ILE A 345 -4.09 -9.49 -1.93
N HIS A 346 -5.12 -10.33 -1.78
CA HIS A 346 -5.12 -11.75 -2.16
C HIS A 346 -4.87 -12.03 -3.63
N GLN A 347 -5.14 -11.07 -4.51
CA GLN A 347 -4.81 -11.24 -5.93
C GLN A 347 -3.29 -11.39 -6.15
N TRP A 348 -2.45 -10.83 -5.28
CA TRP A 348 -1.03 -10.61 -5.58
C TRP A 348 -0.12 -11.83 -5.40
N TRP A 349 -0.67 -12.90 -4.83
CA TRP A 349 0.03 -14.17 -4.64
C TRP A 349 -0.61 -15.33 -5.41
N ARG A 350 -1.45 -15.05 -6.40
CA ARG A 350 -1.96 -16.09 -7.30
C ARG A 350 -0.86 -16.60 -8.24
N PRO A 351 -0.84 -17.91 -8.56
CA PRO A 351 0.14 -18.47 -9.50
C PRO A 351 -0.14 -18.09 -10.96
N ASP A 352 -1.40 -17.81 -11.29
CA ASP A 352 -1.93 -17.65 -12.65
C ASP A 352 -2.19 -16.19 -13.04
N LEU A 353 -1.32 -15.28 -12.60
CA LEU A 353 -1.48 -13.85 -12.86
C LEU A 353 -0.95 -13.45 -14.24
N ASP A 354 -1.77 -12.73 -15.00
CA ASP A 354 -1.33 -12.01 -16.20
C ASP A 354 -0.79 -10.64 -15.76
N ILE A 355 0.54 -10.50 -15.79
CA ILE A 355 1.23 -9.34 -15.25
C ILE A 355 2.06 -8.66 -16.31
N LYS A 356 1.86 -7.35 -16.43
CA LYS A 356 2.72 -6.46 -17.22
C LYS A 356 3.60 -5.63 -16.29
N SER A 357 4.91 -5.80 -16.39
CA SER A 357 5.90 -4.97 -15.67
C SER A 357 6.54 -3.95 -16.62
N LYS A 358 6.72 -2.71 -16.14
CA LYS A 358 7.43 -1.66 -16.87
C LYS A 358 8.14 -0.72 -15.89
N LEU A 359 9.43 -0.51 -16.13
CA LEU A 359 10.24 0.45 -15.39
C LEU A 359 10.02 1.88 -15.94
N TYR A 360 9.69 2.79 -15.04
CA TYR A 360 9.63 4.22 -15.27
C TYR A 360 10.74 4.88 -14.43
N ASN A 361 11.71 5.49 -15.10
CA ASN A 361 12.81 6.19 -14.46
C ASN A 361 12.74 7.67 -14.77
N TYR A 362 12.89 8.48 -13.72
CA TYR A 362 13.19 9.89 -13.85
C TYR A 362 14.64 10.07 -14.30
N LYS A 363 14.85 10.80 -15.40
CA LYS A 363 16.17 11.08 -15.98
C LYS A 363 16.60 12.52 -15.75
#